data_AF-A0A945ZMM2-F1
#
_entry.id   AF-A0A945ZMM2-F1
#
_cell.length_a   1.000
_cell.length_b   1.000
_cell.length_c   1.000
_cell.angle_alpha   90.00
_cell.angle_beta   90.00
_cell.angle_gamma   90.00
#
_symmetry.space_group_name_H-M   'P 1'
#
loop_
_entity.id
_entity.type
_entity.pdbx_description
1 polymer ?
#
loop_
_entity_poly.entity_id
_entity_poly.type
_entity_poly.pdbx_seq_one_letter_code
_entity_poly.pdbx_strand_id
1 'polypeptide(L)'
;MNAKEKINILRQEIDKLDDQILKLLVNRFQISAKIGDVKSSEELLVGDPNREREIIDRLAHQFERDFNREDIASIFSPVYQISKNIQKKRK
;
A
#
# COMPACT_ATOMS: atom_id res chain seq x y z
N MET A 1 -21.31 -14.19 27.45
CA MET A 1 -21.11 -13.69 26.08
C MET A 1 -21.31 -14.80 25.06
N ASN A 2 -22.24 -14.63 24.13
CA ASN A 2 -22.48 -15.59 23.03
C ASN A 2 -21.46 -15.43 21.89
N ALA A 3 -21.45 -16.35 20.93
CA ALA A 3 -20.50 -16.34 19.82
C ALA A 3 -20.58 -15.05 18.97
N LYS A 4 -21.79 -14.51 18.77
CA LYS A 4 -22.01 -13.28 18.00
C LYS A 4 -21.37 -12.06 18.69
N GLU A 5 -21.48 -11.96 20.01
CA GLU A 5 -20.84 -10.90 20.78
C GLU A 5 -19.31 -11.00 20.71
N LYS A 6 -18.74 -12.20 20.80
CA LYS A 6 -17.27 -12.40 20.67
C LYS A 6 -16.76 -11.96 19.29
N ILE A 7 -17.47 -12.34 18.23
CA ILE A 7 -17.14 -11.93 16.85
C ILE A 7 -17.19 -10.41 16.71
N ASN A 8 -18.20 -9.76 17.29
CA ASN A 8 -18.33 -8.31 17.20
C ASN A 8 -17.19 -7.57 17.90
N ILE A 9 -16.69 -8.08 19.04
CA ILE A 9 -15.52 -7.49 19.70
C ILE A 9 -14.28 -7.58 18.79
N LEU A 10 -14.02 -8.74 18.19
CA LEU A 10 -12.89 -8.93 17.28
C LEU A 10 -13.01 -8.04 16.03
N ARG A 11 -14.22 -7.84 15.51
CA ARG A 11 -14.46 -6.91 14.40
C ARG A 11 -14.13 -5.47 14.78
N GLN A 12 -14.47 -5.03 15.98
CA GLN A 12 -14.08 -3.70 16.46
C GLN A 12 -12.57 -3.53 16.59
N GLU A 13 -11.82 -4.61 16.85
CA GLU A 13 -10.36 -4.59 16.81
C GLU A 13 -9.84 -4.46 15.38
N ILE A 14 -10.45 -5.18 14.43
CA ILE A 14 -10.15 -5.05 13.00
C ILE A 14 -10.44 -3.64 12.50
N ASP A 15 -11.59 -3.05 12.83
CA ASP A 15 -11.96 -1.70 12.41
C ASP A 15 -10.89 -0.66 12.82
N LYS A 16 -10.33 -0.79 14.03
CA LYS A 16 -9.25 0.07 14.51
C LYS A 16 -7.95 -0.13 13.74
N LEU A 17 -7.64 -1.36 13.31
CA LEU A 17 -6.47 -1.64 12.50
C LEU A 17 -6.67 -1.10 11.07
N ASP A 18 -7.86 -1.23 10.51
CA ASP A 18 -8.20 -0.72 9.19
C ASP A 18 -8.04 0.80 9.11
N ASP A 19 -8.50 1.52 10.14
CA ASP A 19 -8.27 2.98 10.27
C ASP A 19 -6.77 3.33 10.27
N GLN A 20 -5.95 2.54 10.97
CA GLN A 20 -4.50 2.73 11.01
C GLN A 20 -3.85 2.43 9.66
N ILE A 21 -4.27 1.35 8.99
CA ILE A 21 -3.80 0.98 7.65
C ILE A 21 -4.10 2.10 6.67
N LEU A 22 -5.34 2.63 6.64
CA LEU A 22 -5.69 3.73 5.75
C LEU A 22 -4.90 5.00 6.05
N LYS A 23 -4.69 5.34 7.32
CA LYS A 23 -3.87 6.50 7.70
C LYS A 23 -2.42 6.37 7.21
N LEU A 24 -1.82 5.19 7.32
CA LEU A 24 -0.48 4.90 6.79
C LEU A 24 -0.45 5.01 5.26
N LEU A 25 -1.47 4.50 4.58
CA LEU A 25 -1.59 4.61 3.12
C LEU A 25 -1.72 6.06 2.67
N VAL A 26 -2.50 6.89 3.36
CA VAL A 26 -2.61 8.33 3.09
C VAL A 26 -1.23 9.00 3.16
N ASN A 27 -0.48 8.76 4.24
CA ASN A 27 0.87 9.29 4.40
C ASN A 27 1.81 8.83 3.28
N ARG A 28 1.77 7.53 2.93
CA ARG A 28 2.54 6.95 1.82
C ARG A 28 2.20 7.63 0.49
N PHE A 29 0.92 7.91 0.24
CA PHE A 29 0.45 8.55 -0.98
C PHE A 29 0.80 10.03 -1.07
N GLN A 30 0.86 10.75 0.05
CA GLN A 30 1.41 12.11 0.08
C GLN A 30 2.87 12.14 -0.34
N ILE A 31 3.67 11.17 0.09
CA ILE A 31 5.07 11.02 -0.36
C ILE A 31 5.11 10.66 -1.85
N SER A 32 4.24 9.76 -2.30
CA SER A 32 4.11 9.43 -3.72
C SER A 32 3.73 10.65 -4.57
N ALA A 33 2.92 11.58 -4.06
CA ALA A 33 2.59 12.82 -4.76
C ALA A 33 3.84 13.68 -4.98
N LYS A 34 4.68 13.83 -3.94
CA LYS A 34 5.97 14.56 -4.05
C LYS A 34 6.91 13.92 -5.07
N ILE A 35 6.95 12.58 -5.15
CA ILE A 35 7.69 11.88 -6.21
C ILE A 35 7.14 12.24 -7.59
N GLY A 36 5.81 12.37 -7.72
CA GLY A 36 5.17 12.81 -8.95
C GLY A 36 5.60 14.22 -9.36
N ASP A 37 5.68 15.15 -8.40
CA ASP A 37 6.13 16.52 -8.65
C ASP A 37 7.58 16.55 -9.20
N VAL A 38 8.49 15.79 -8.58
CA VAL A 38 9.89 15.66 -9.03
C VAL A 38 9.97 15.06 -10.44
N LYS A 39 9.25 13.95 -10.66
CA LYS A 39 9.21 13.30 -11.98
C LYS A 39 8.65 14.24 -13.06
N SER A 40 7.65 15.05 -12.72
CA SER A 40 7.10 16.02 -13.66
C SER A 40 8.10 17.12 -14.00
N SER A 41 8.82 17.66 -13.01
CA SER A 41 9.83 18.71 -13.25
C SER A 41 11.03 18.23 -14.08
N GLU A 42 11.31 16.93 -14.06
CA GLU A 42 12.43 16.31 -14.77
C GLU A 42 11.98 15.52 -16.02
N GLU A 43 10.71 15.66 -16.43
CA GLU A 43 10.11 14.93 -17.56
C GLU A 43 10.22 13.38 -17.49
N LEU A 44 10.35 12.83 -16.28
CA LEU A 44 10.49 11.40 -16.03
C LEU A 44 9.15 10.66 -16.10
N LEU A 45 9.22 9.37 -16.45
CA LEU A 45 8.05 8.50 -16.49
C LEU A 45 7.58 8.10 -15.08
N VAL A 46 6.26 8.15 -14.87
CA VAL A 46 5.62 7.75 -13.61
C VAL A 46 5.78 6.24 -13.34
N GLY A 47 5.64 5.42 -14.37
CA GLY A 47 5.73 3.96 -14.26
C GLY A 47 7.17 3.48 -14.12
N ASP A 48 7.41 2.63 -13.12
CA ASP A 48 8.69 1.98 -12.86
C ASP A 48 8.44 0.53 -12.39
N PRO A 49 8.43 -0.43 -13.33
CA PRO A 49 8.21 -1.85 -13.03
C PRO A 49 9.31 -2.47 -12.16
N ASN A 50 10.54 -1.96 -12.26
CA ASN A 50 11.66 -2.44 -11.44
C ASN A 50 11.42 -2.08 -9.98
N ARG A 51 11.04 -0.82 -9.72
CA ARG A 51 10.67 -0.36 -8.38
C ARG A 51 9.49 -1.14 -7.79
N GLU A 52 8.48 -1.47 -8.60
CA GLU A 52 7.34 -2.30 -8.15
C GLU A 52 7.82 -3.69 -7.71
N ARG A 53 8.66 -4.33 -8.51
CA ARG A 53 9.24 -5.65 -8.21
C ARG A 53 10.07 -5.62 -6.92
N GLU A 54 10.95 -4.63 -6.76
CA GLU A 54 11.77 -4.46 -5.56
C GLU A 54 10.95 -4.32 -4.28
N ILE A 55 9.80 -3.61 -4.34
CA ILE A 55 8.92 -3.46 -3.18
C ILE A 55 8.35 -4.83 -2.79
N ILE A 56 7.84 -5.57 -3.77
CA ILE A 56 7.25 -6.90 -3.55
C ILE A 56 8.30 -7.85 -2.99
N ASP A 57 9.48 -7.93 -3.61
CA ASP A 57 10.53 -8.86 -3.21
C ASP A 57 11.06 -8.54 -1.80
N ARG A 58 11.29 -7.25 -1.50
CA ARG A 58 11.71 -6.82 -0.16
C ARG A 58 10.67 -7.17 0.90
N LEU A 59 9.39 -6.95 0.63
CA LEU A 59 8.32 -7.23 1.60
C LEU A 59 8.05 -8.73 1.75
N ALA A 60 8.10 -9.49 0.65
CA ALA A 60 7.96 -10.94 0.68
C ALA A 60 9.08 -11.58 1.50
N HIS A 61 10.33 -11.12 1.35
CA HIS A 61 11.42 -11.57 2.21
C HIS A 61 11.22 -11.14 3.67
N GLN A 62 10.79 -9.89 3.91
CA GLN A 62 10.65 -9.37 5.27
C GLN A 62 9.55 -10.09 6.07
N PHE A 63 8.48 -10.54 5.41
CA PHE A 63 7.30 -11.15 6.02
C PHE A 63 7.07 -12.60 5.57
N GLU A 64 8.14 -13.31 5.20
CA GLU A 64 8.09 -14.67 4.63
C GLU A 64 7.40 -15.72 5.53
N ARG A 65 7.31 -15.44 6.84
CA ARG A 65 6.64 -16.31 7.82
C ARG A 65 5.12 -16.14 7.84
N ASP A 66 4.64 -14.96 7.45
CA ASP A 66 3.24 -14.56 7.57
C ASP A 66 2.54 -14.53 6.20
N PHE A 67 3.29 -14.24 5.13
CA PHE A 67 2.75 -14.10 3.77
C PHE A 67 3.65 -14.78 2.74
N ASN A 68 3.04 -15.39 1.74
CA ASN A 68 3.76 -15.73 0.52
C ASN A 68 3.92 -14.48 -0.38
N ARG A 69 4.74 -14.61 -1.42
CA ARG A 69 5.03 -13.48 -2.32
C ARG A 69 3.79 -13.01 -3.07
N GLU A 70 2.89 -13.93 -3.43
CA GLU A 70 1.65 -13.67 -4.17
C GLU A 70 0.66 -12.86 -3.32
N ASP A 71 0.58 -13.11 -2.01
CA ASP A 71 -0.24 -12.37 -1.06
C ASP A 71 0.26 -10.93 -0.95
N ILE A 72 1.57 -10.74 -0.78
CA ILE A 72 2.20 -9.41 -0.77
C ILE A 72 1.95 -8.68 -2.09
N ALA A 73 2.11 -9.36 -3.22
CA ALA A 73 1.86 -8.78 -4.54
C ALA A 73 0.40 -8.34 -4.69
N SER A 74 -0.55 -9.13 -4.19
CA SER A 74 -1.99 -8.84 -4.23
C SER A 74 -2.38 -7.65 -3.36
N ILE A 75 -1.71 -7.46 -2.22
CA ILE A 75 -1.89 -6.29 -1.34
C ILE A 75 -1.27 -5.04 -1.96
N PHE A 76 -0.04 -5.13 -2.47
CA PHE A 76 0.73 -3.95 -2.88
C PHE A 76 0.53 -3.51 -4.34
N SER A 77 0.04 -4.37 -5.23
CA SER A 77 -0.29 -3.99 -6.61
C SER A 77 -1.35 -2.87 -6.67
N PRO A 78 -2.50 -2.96 -5.94
CA PRO A 78 -3.45 -1.85 -5.86
C PRO A 78 -2.84 -0.57 -5.27
N VAL A 79 -2.04 -0.70 -4.20
CA VAL A 79 -1.35 0.44 -3.57
C VAL A 79 -0.44 1.15 -4.58
N TYR A 80 0.31 0.39 -5.38
CA TYR A 80 1.16 0.94 -6.44
C TYR A 80 0.34 1.57 -7.56
N GLN A 81 -0.76 0.96 -7.98
CA GLN A 81 -1.64 1.52 -9.00
C GLN A 81 -2.23 2.87 -8.58
N ILE A 82 -2.69 2.99 -7.34
CA ILE A 82 -3.16 4.26 -6.78
C ILE A 82 -2.03 5.29 -6.74
N SER A 83 -0.82 4.87 -6.34
CA SER A 83 0.37 5.74 -6.32
C SER A 83 0.67 6.33 -7.70
N LYS A 84 0.64 5.50 -8.76
CA LYS A 84 0.81 5.96 -10.15
C LYS A 84 -0.28 6.95 -10.56
N ASN A 85 -1.54 6.68 -10.20
CA ASN A 85 -2.64 7.58 -10.53
C ASN A 85 -2.49 8.94 -9.85
N ILE A 86 -2.02 8.97 -8.60
CA ILE A 86 -1.74 10.21 -7.86
C ILE A 86 -0.59 10.98 -8.52
N GLN A 87 0.50 10.30 -8.90
CA GLN A 87 1.62 10.93 -9.59
C GLN A 87 1.21 11.52 -10.95
N LYS A 88 0.37 10.83 -11.72
CA LYS A 88 -0.14 11.32 -13.02
C LYS A 88 -0.96 12.61 -12.91
N LYS A 89 -1.64 12.86 -11.78
CA LYS A 89 -2.39 14.11 -11.55
C LYS A 89 -1.47 15.33 -11.37
N ARG A 90 -0.16 15.13 -11.22
CA ARG A 90 0.86 16.18 -11.04
C ARG A 90 1.62 16.50 -12.32
N LYS A 91 1.33 15.79 -13.42
CA LYS A 91 1.89 16.03 -14.75
C LYS A 91 1.01 17.02 -15.51
#